data_AF-A0A3G3GUS0-F1
#
_entry.id   AF-A0A3G3GUS0-F1
#
_cell.length_a   1.000
_cell.length_b   1.000
_cell.length_c   1.000
_cell.angle_alpha   90.00
_cell.angle_beta   90.00
_cell.angle_gamma   90.00
#
_symmetry.space_group_name_H-M   'P 1'
#
loop_
_entity.id
_entity.type
_entity.pdbx_description
1 polymer ?
#
loop_
_entity_poly.entity_id
_entity_poly.type
_entity_poly.pdbx_seq_one_letter_code
_entity_poly.pdbx_strand_id
1 'polypeptide(L)'
;MKMKLLIIALLLIGLELRSQRPTSFLELKFETPNLKYTPLIDWENYQFTARDVPIDSQHFLRVVVPIERSQVVYVHYMDTTNRTYIYRFFLPKGDTLKGQEVKGKFVFEGQNKAATINRFLYQQGVFGGDSLMQRPLMQKVSTDIYTKLMQDLAEEGWERYKATQDTSDTGQNAFVRAALEAQYYERTKFFVATKNWTEAMFEEYRRGHEPSFTSSEVYHPPLRILPFEDAVLSLEYQQCLLEHIQKDITPLPDLYEVMTEFYNVLDRQLSHLPVTRETLLTSLLLWKRDYPRKYEIITRFERDFPNSKRLKELKYEFWKNQKPVSGISVPSLPLLTVDSNQVFLPTLAKTTHSLLLIWNTWEDSCELALTTWATLAQKYTSPHLSFATVGVRNHFDSWKEALKKNWATSKTGTHWYARHAETEILEAMFGAKRPLVVVMDAQANYIEHFSPFEKERLDRWLKR
;
A
#
# COMPACT_ATOMS: atom_id res chain seq x y z
N MET A 1 -10.70 17.77 48.03
CA MET A 1 -10.48 16.53 47.24
C MET A 1 -11.47 16.33 46.09
N LYS A 2 -12.77 16.64 46.26
CA LYS A 2 -13.81 16.42 45.22
C LYS A 2 -13.66 17.26 43.93
N MET A 3 -13.13 18.48 44.02
CA MET A 3 -12.99 19.38 42.85
C MET A 3 -11.87 18.97 41.88
N LYS A 4 -10.79 18.34 42.38
CA LYS A 4 -9.70 17.83 41.53
C LYS A 4 -10.12 16.59 40.72
N LEU A 5 -10.94 15.71 41.30
CA LEU A 5 -11.50 14.55 40.61
C LEU A 5 -12.49 14.97 39.51
N LEU A 6 -13.28 16.02 39.74
CA LEU A 6 -14.20 16.57 38.73
C LEU A 6 -13.45 17.18 37.53
N ILE A 7 -12.35 17.90 37.78
CA ILE A 7 -11.50 18.49 36.73
C ILE A 7 -10.80 17.40 35.92
N ILE A 8 -10.30 16.34 36.57
CA ILE A 8 -9.69 15.19 35.89
C ILE A 8 -10.73 14.44 35.05
N ALA A 9 -11.95 14.24 35.57
CA ALA A 9 -13.03 13.61 34.81
C ALA A 9 -13.45 14.46 33.60
N LEU A 10 -13.56 15.78 33.74
CA LEU A 10 -13.87 16.69 32.62
C LEU A 10 -12.74 16.76 31.60
N LEU A 11 -11.47 16.67 32.02
CA LEU A 11 -10.32 16.57 31.12
C LEU A 11 -10.30 15.24 30.38
N LEU A 12 -10.60 14.13 31.04
CA LEU A 12 -10.69 12.80 30.42
C LEU A 12 -11.85 12.72 29.43
N ILE A 13 -13.03 13.27 29.77
CA ILE A 13 -14.18 13.37 28.85
C ILE A 13 -13.87 14.31 27.68
N GLY A 14 -13.18 15.43 27.93
CA GLY A 14 -12.71 16.34 26.88
C GLY A 14 -11.63 15.73 25.97
N LEU A 15 -10.80 14.84 26.50
CA LEU A 15 -9.82 14.03 25.76
C LEU A 15 -10.52 12.91 24.96
N GLU A 16 -11.53 12.25 25.52
CA GLU A 16 -12.33 11.24 24.81
C GLU A 16 -13.15 11.86 23.67
N LEU A 17 -13.79 13.01 23.90
CA LEU A 17 -14.52 13.77 22.86
C LEU A 17 -13.58 14.33 21.79
N ARG A 18 -12.33 14.69 22.12
CA ARG A 18 -11.28 15.01 21.12
C ARG A 18 -10.71 13.77 20.42
N SER A 19 -10.83 12.58 21.01
CA SER A 19 -10.33 11.32 20.44
C SER A 19 -11.31 10.62 19.50
N GLN A 20 -12.60 11.00 19.52
CA GLN A 20 -13.53 10.56 18.49
C GLN A 20 -13.20 11.27 17.18
N ARG A 21 -12.34 10.63 16.39
CA ARG A 21 -12.07 11.02 15.01
C ARG A 21 -13.44 11.20 14.32
N PRO A 22 -13.69 12.30 13.61
CA PRO A 22 -14.95 12.48 12.89
C PRO A 22 -15.11 11.32 11.91
N THR A 23 -16.07 10.47 12.18
CA THR A 23 -16.32 9.24 11.43
C THR A 23 -17.08 9.57 10.16
N SER A 24 -16.59 9.08 9.02
CA SER A 24 -17.31 9.23 7.74
C SER A 24 -18.11 7.97 7.47
N PHE A 25 -19.29 8.13 6.85
CA PHE A 25 -20.22 7.02 6.62
C PHE A 25 -20.59 6.89 5.15
N LEU A 26 -20.65 5.66 4.66
CA LEU A 26 -21.13 5.31 3.34
C LEU A 26 -22.33 4.38 3.49
N GLU A 27 -23.50 4.81 2.99
CA GLU A 27 -24.73 4.04 2.98
C GLU A 27 -25.24 3.95 1.54
N LEU A 28 -25.18 2.75 0.96
CA LEU A 28 -25.54 2.50 -0.44
C LEU A 28 -26.60 1.42 -0.52
N LYS A 29 -27.64 1.68 -1.32
CA LYS A 29 -28.66 0.68 -1.64
C LYS A 29 -28.46 0.17 -3.07
N PHE A 30 -28.25 -1.13 -3.21
CA PHE A 30 -28.06 -1.78 -4.51
C PHE A 30 -29.38 -2.30 -5.08
N GLU A 31 -29.52 -2.33 -6.41
CA GLU A 31 -30.73 -2.81 -7.07
C GLU A 31 -30.79 -4.34 -7.05
N THR A 32 -29.70 -5.00 -7.43
CA THR A 32 -29.61 -6.45 -7.64
C THR A 32 -28.35 -7.09 -7.03
N PRO A 33 -28.10 -6.96 -5.71
CA PRO A 33 -26.89 -7.50 -5.09
C PRO A 33 -26.90 -9.03 -5.03
N ASN A 34 -25.73 -9.65 -5.25
CA ASN A 34 -25.50 -11.03 -4.82
C ASN A 34 -25.26 -11.06 -3.31
N LEU A 35 -26.28 -11.41 -2.53
CA LEU A 35 -26.21 -11.47 -1.06
C LEU A 35 -25.27 -12.55 -0.52
N LYS A 36 -24.76 -13.46 -1.36
CA LYS A 36 -23.74 -14.45 -0.96
C LYS A 36 -22.32 -13.92 -1.12
N TYR A 37 -22.14 -12.87 -1.90
CA TYR A 37 -20.86 -12.20 -2.06
C TYR A 37 -20.72 -11.13 -0.97
N THR A 38 -19.54 -11.06 -0.34
CA THR A 38 -19.22 -9.99 0.60
C THR A 38 -18.38 -8.96 -0.13
N PRO A 39 -18.90 -7.73 -0.35
CA PRO A 39 -18.13 -6.65 -0.96
C PRO A 39 -16.81 -6.35 -0.25
N LEU A 40 -15.78 -6.10 -1.05
CA LEU A 40 -14.53 -5.52 -0.59
C LEU A 40 -14.61 -4.00 -0.72
N ILE A 41 -14.41 -3.29 0.39
CA ILE A 41 -14.42 -1.83 0.46
C ILE A 41 -13.00 -1.34 0.66
N ASP A 42 -12.47 -0.54 -0.26
CA ASP A 42 -11.09 -0.06 -0.26
C ASP A 42 -11.04 1.48 -0.24
N TRP A 43 -10.08 2.05 0.46
CA TRP A 43 -9.75 3.47 0.41
C TRP A 43 -8.24 3.65 0.56
N GLU A 44 -7.71 4.79 0.08
CA GLU A 44 -6.27 5.03 -0.17
C GLU A 44 -5.72 4.43 -1.48
N ASN A 45 -6.56 4.25 -2.51
CA ASN A 45 -6.16 3.83 -3.86
C ASN A 45 -5.47 2.45 -3.91
N TYR A 46 -6.08 1.41 -3.32
CA TYR A 46 -5.52 0.04 -3.30
C TYR A 46 -4.23 -0.11 -2.48
N GLN A 47 -3.85 0.94 -1.74
CA GLN A 47 -2.68 0.94 -0.88
C GLN A 47 -3.07 0.56 0.56
N PHE A 48 -3.58 -0.65 0.75
CA PHE A 48 -3.52 -1.37 2.03
C PHE A 48 -4.67 -1.22 3.04
N THR A 49 -5.75 -0.47 2.75
CA THR A 49 -6.93 -0.49 3.65
C THR A 49 -8.16 -1.02 2.93
N ALA A 50 -8.49 -2.29 3.20
CA ALA A 50 -9.71 -2.91 2.72
C ALA A 50 -10.52 -3.56 3.85
N ARG A 51 -11.84 -3.61 3.69
CA ARG A 51 -12.75 -4.31 4.60
C ARG A 51 -13.81 -5.06 3.84
N ASP A 52 -14.05 -6.30 4.28
CA ASP A 52 -15.20 -7.08 3.87
C ASP A 52 -16.44 -6.62 4.65
N VAL A 53 -17.44 -6.09 3.94
CA VAL A 53 -18.67 -5.61 4.58
C VAL A 53 -19.88 -6.20 3.85
N PRO A 54 -20.71 -7.01 4.52
CA PRO A 54 -21.85 -7.66 3.88
C PRO A 54 -22.95 -6.66 3.51
N ILE A 55 -23.66 -6.96 2.43
CA ILE A 55 -24.91 -6.29 2.07
C ILE A 55 -26.04 -6.97 2.85
N ASP A 56 -26.90 -6.18 3.49
CA ASP A 56 -28.02 -6.72 4.24
C ASP A 56 -29.16 -7.23 3.33
N SER A 57 -30.15 -7.89 3.93
CA SER A 57 -31.32 -8.42 3.21
C SER A 57 -32.22 -7.34 2.60
N GLN A 58 -32.04 -6.08 2.99
CA GLN A 58 -32.72 -4.91 2.41
C GLN A 58 -31.89 -4.25 1.30
N HIS A 59 -30.80 -4.90 0.88
CA HIS A 59 -29.86 -4.48 -0.15
C HIS A 59 -28.99 -3.27 0.23
N PHE A 60 -28.85 -2.98 1.52
CA PHE A 60 -27.99 -1.90 1.99
C PHE A 60 -26.59 -2.39 2.35
N LEU A 61 -25.60 -1.64 1.89
CA LEU A 61 -24.24 -1.63 2.36
C LEU A 61 -24.04 -0.42 3.27
N ARG A 62 -23.64 -0.64 4.52
CA ARG A 62 -23.35 0.44 5.48
C ARG A 62 -21.93 0.30 6.01
N VAL A 63 -21.10 1.30 5.72
CA VAL A 63 -19.67 1.27 6.04
C VAL A 63 -19.30 2.49 6.86
N VAL A 64 -18.64 2.24 7.97
CA VAL A 64 -17.87 3.24 8.72
C VAL A 64 -16.47 3.32 8.13
N VAL A 65 -16.12 4.46 7.55
CA VAL A 65 -14.82 4.68 6.91
C VAL A 65 -13.98 5.64 7.78
N PRO A 66 -12.96 5.15 8.50
CA PRO A 66 -12.16 5.95 9.42
C PRO A 66 -11.08 6.77 8.67
N ILE A 67 -11.50 7.70 7.83
CA ILE A 67 -10.61 8.49 6.97
C ILE A 67 -10.02 9.69 7.71
N GLU A 68 -8.73 9.94 7.52
CA GLU A 68 -8.05 11.09 8.13
C GLU A 68 -8.18 12.37 7.28
N ARG A 69 -8.54 12.22 5.99
CA ARG A 69 -8.75 13.27 4.98
C ARG A 69 -9.80 12.83 3.96
N SER A 70 -10.38 13.80 3.25
CA SER A 70 -11.33 13.55 2.15
C SER A 70 -10.67 12.73 1.04
N GLN A 71 -11.32 11.66 0.58
CA GLN A 71 -10.73 10.72 -0.38
C GLN A 71 -11.75 9.87 -1.13
N VAL A 72 -11.29 9.09 -2.12
CA VAL A 72 -12.12 8.12 -2.83
C VAL A 72 -12.22 6.82 -2.04
N VAL A 73 -13.44 6.27 -2.00
CA VAL A 73 -13.77 4.93 -1.51
C VAL A 73 -14.22 4.10 -2.70
N TYR A 74 -13.63 2.92 -2.83
CA TYR A 74 -13.89 1.93 -3.86
C TYR A 74 -14.76 0.81 -3.27
N VAL A 75 -15.81 0.43 -4.00
CA VAL A 75 -16.73 -0.63 -3.60
C VAL A 75 -16.71 -1.71 -4.66
N HIS A 76 -16.12 -2.85 -4.32
CA HIS A 76 -16.13 -4.05 -5.16
C HIS A 76 -17.43 -4.80 -4.91
N TYR A 77 -18.26 -4.85 -5.93
CA TYR A 77 -19.62 -5.33 -5.85
C TYR A 77 -19.83 -6.46 -6.85
N MET A 78 -20.70 -7.41 -6.51
CA MET A 78 -21.12 -8.47 -7.43
C MET A 78 -22.65 -8.49 -7.51
N ASP A 79 -23.18 -8.45 -8.73
CA ASP A 79 -24.62 -8.52 -8.96
C ASP A 79 -25.14 -9.97 -8.96
N THR A 80 -26.46 -10.14 -9.04
CA THR A 80 -27.12 -11.45 -9.12
C THR A 80 -26.70 -12.32 -10.31
N THR A 81 -26.06 -11.75 -11.35
CA THR A 81 -25.52 -12.48 -12.50
C THR A 81 -24.08 -12.94 -12.29
N ASN A 82 -23.51 -12.70 -11.10
CA ASN A 82 -22.11 -12.89 -10.75
C ASN A 82 -21.14 -11.99 -11.53
N ARG A 83 -21.64 -10.87 -12.08
CA ARG A 83 -20.78 -9.87 -12.71
C ARG A 83 -20.24 -8.92 -11.64
N THR A 84 -18.92 -8.73 -11.65
CA THR A 84 -18.23 -7.85 -10.71
C THR A 84 -18.14 -6.43 -11.26
N TYR A 85 -18.36 -5.45 -10.38
CA TYR A 85 -18.25 -4.03 -10.65
C TYR A 85 -17.38 -3.36 -9.59
N ILE A 86 -16.75 -2.24 -9.95
CA ILE A 86 -16.02 -1.38 -9.01
C ILE A 86 -16.67 0.00 -9.07
N TYR A 87 -17.41 0.35 -8.03
CA TYR A 87 -17.98 1.69 -7.88
C TYR A 87 -17.04 2.59 -7.09
N ARG A 88 -17.07 3.89 -7.38
CA ARG A 88 -16.16 4.89 -6.81
C ARG A 88 -16.97 6.03 -6.22
N PHE A 89 -16.66 6.40 -4.99
CA PHE A 89 -17.36 7.46 -4.27
C PHE A 89 -16.36 8.39 -3.60
N PHE A 90 -16.53 9.69 -3.73
CA PHE A 90 -15.72 10.65 -3.00
C PHE A 90 -16.36 10.92 -1.63
N LEU A 91 -15.62 10.67 -0.54
CA LEU A 91 -16.12 10.83 0.81
C LEU A 91 -15.36 11.95 1.53
N PRO A 92 -15.99 13.12 1.75
CA PRO A 92 -15.42 14.16 2.60
C PRO A 92 -15.25 13.69 4.04
N LYS A 93 -14.20 14.17 4.70
CA LYS A 93 -13.91 13.81 6.11
C LYS A 93 -15.07 14.21 7.03
N GLY A 94 -15.59 13.25 7.77
CA GLY A 94 -16.65 13.42 8.75
C GLY A 94 -18.05 13.59 8.16
N ASP A 95 -18.23 13.31 6.87
CA ASP A 95 -19.52 13.41 6.19
C ASP A 95 -20.12 12.03 5.88
N THR A 96 -21.39 12.00 5.50
CA THR A 96 -22.16 10.79 5.22
C THR A 96 -22.66 10.79 3.77
N LEU A 97 -22.23 9.84 2.95
CA LEU A 97 -22.81 9.65 1.62
C LEU A 97 -23.96 8.64 1.67
N LYS A 98 -25.14 9.08 1.21
CA LYS A 98 -26.29 8.19 0.96
C LYS A 98 -26.57 8.11 -0.54
N GLY A 99 -26.73 6.91 -1.06
CA GLY A 99 -27.03 6.72 -2.47
C GLY A 99 -27.81 5.44 -2.75
N GLN A 100 -28.56 5.46 -3.85
CA GLN A 100 -29.31 4.32 -4.35
C GLN A 100 -28.96 4.07 -5.81
N GLU A 101 -28.68 2.81 -6.14
CA GLU A 101 -28.55 2.35 -7.51
C GLU A 101 -29.93 2.25 -8.18
N VAL A 102 -30.06 2.87 -9.35
CA VAL A 102 -31.25 2.86 -10.19
C VAL A 102 -30.82 2.67 -11.64
N LYS A 103 -31.17 1.53 -12.25
CA LYS A 103 -30.80 1.19 -13.63
C LYS A 103 -29.27 1.22 -13.83
N GLY A 104 -28.53 0.70 -12.85
CA GLY A 104 -27.06 0.65 -12.86
C GLY A 104 -26.36 1.99 -12.67
N LYS A 105 -27.07 3.04 -12.24
CA LYS A 105 -26.50 4.37 -11.92
C LYS A 105 -26.87 4.79 -10.52
N PHE A 106 -25.94 5.42 -9.81
CA PHE A 106 -26.21 5.93 -8.46
C PHE A 106 -26.89 7.29 -8.48
N VAL A 107 -27.97 7.40 -7.72
CA VAL A 107 -28.64 8.64 -7.35
C VAL A 107 -28.31 8.93 -5.88
N PHE A 108 -27.73 10.10 -5.62
CA PHE A 108 -27.31 10.49 -4.27
C PHE A 108 -28.40 11.29 -3.58
N GLU A 109 -28.63 11.04 -2.29
CA GLU A 109 -29.64 11.69 -1.46
C GLU A 109 -29.07 12.87 -0.65
N GLY A 110 -29.87 13.90 -0.39
CA GLY A 110 -29.49 15.04 0.48
C GLY A 110 -28.77 16.20 -0.22
N GLN A 111 -28.33 17.20 0.54
CA GLN A 111 -27.60 18.38 0.03
C GLN A 111 -26.30 18.62 0.79
N ASN A 112 -25.79 17.59 1.48
CA ASN A 112 -24.51 17.66 2.16
C ASN A 112 -23.35 17.61 1.15
N LYS A 113 -22.12 17.82 1.64
CA LYS A 113 -20.93 17.93 0.78
C LYS A 113 -20.72 16.65 -0.02
N ALA A 114 -20.84 15.49 0.64
CA ALA A 114 -20.68 14.18 0.02
C ALA A 114 -21.67 13.95 -1.14
N ALA A 115 -22.96 14.21 -0.96
CA ALA A 115 -23.94 14.03 -2.03
C ALA A 115 -23.69 14.98 -3.20
N THR A 116 -23.36 16.24 -2.91
CA THR A 116 -23.17 17.29 -3.92
C THR A 116 -21.93 16.99 -4.78
N ILE A 117 -20.80 16.64 -4.16
CA ILE A 117 -19.57 16.32 -4.90
C ILE A 117 -19.72 15.05 -5.74
N ASN A 118 -20.37 14.00 -5.23
CA ASN A 118 -20.56 12.78 -6.02
C ASN A 118 -21.51 12.99 -7.20
N ARG A 119 -22.58 13.80 -7.06
CA ARG A 119 -23.40 14.20 -8.21
C ARG A 119 -22.55 14.87 -9.28
N PHE A 120 -21.71 15.83 -8.88
CA PHE A 120 -20.80 16.51 -9.81
C PHE A 120 -19.87 15.50 -10.50
N LEU A 121 -19.15 14.66 -9.74
CA LEU A 121 -18.18 13.71 -10.29
C LEU A 121 -18.80 12.66 -11.21
N TYR A 122 -20.01 12.19 -10.91
CA TYR A 122 -20.75 11.29 -11.81
C TYR A 122 -21.26 12.01 -13.06
N GLN A 123 -21.75 13.26 -12.94
CA GLN A 123 -22.20 14.07 -14.08
C GLN A 123 -21.05 14.44 -15.02
N GLN A 124 -19.85 14.72 -14.49
CA GLN A 124 -18.65 14.97 -15.30
C GLN A 124 -18.05 13.68 -15.90
N GLY A 125 -18.62 12.50 -15.61
CA GLY A 125 -18.09 11.22 -16.10
C GLY A 125 -16.79 10.79 -15.43
N VAL A 126 -16.40 11.41 -14.30
CA VAL A 126 -15.18 11.04 -13.55
C VAL A 126 -15.37 9.67 -12.89
N PHE A 127 -16.56 9.42 -12.32
CA PHE A 127 -16.93 8.12 -11.76
C PHE A 127 -18.04 7.39 -12.55
N GLY A 128 -18.82 8.12 -13.35
CA GLY A 128 -20.05 7.62 -13.98
C GLY A 128 -19.91 6.96 -15.36
N GLY A 129 -18.68 6.67 -15.80
CA GLY A 129 -18.37 6.28 -17.16
C GLY A 129 -18.29 7.49 -18.09
N ASP A 130 -17.25 7.54 -18.91
CA ASP A 130 -16.97 8.66 -19.81
C ASP A 130 -17.41 8.33 -21.24
N SER A 131 -18.46 8.99 -21.73
CA SER A 131 -18.96 8.76 -23.10
C SER A 131 -17.92 9.09 -24.17
N LEU A 132 -17.01 10.03 -23.91
CA LEU A 132 -15.96 10.40 -24.86
C LEU A 132 -14.86 9.33 -24.95
N MET A 133 -14.77 8.48 -23.94
CA MET A 133 -13.95 7.26 -23.96
C MET A 133 -14.66 6.07 -24.61
N GLN A 134 -15.96 6.18 -24.94
CA GLN A 134 -16.67 5.20 -25.77
C GLN A 134 -16.61 5.58 -27.25
N ARG A 135 -16.67 6.88 -27.53
CA ARG A 135 -16.56 7.44 -28.86
C ARG A 135 -16.11 8.90 -28.79
N PRO A 136 -15.00 9.28 -29.44
CA PRO A 136 -14.58 10.68 -29.48
C PRO A 136 -15.58 11.55 -30.24
N LEU A 137 -15.68 12.82 -29.86
CA LEU A 137 -16.40 13.81 -30.65
C LEU A 137 -15.63 14.10 -31.94
N MET A 138 -16.34 14.44 -33.02
CA MET A 138 -15.76 15.09 -34.20
C MET A 138 -14.49 14.41 -34.78
N GLN A 139 -14.52 13.09 -35.06
CA GLN A 139 -13.37 12.29 -35.52
C GLN A 139 -12.57 12.83 -36.71
N LYS A 140 -13.13 13.79 -37.47
CA LYS A 140 -12.51 14.40 -38.66
C LYS A 140 -11.69 15.67 -38.39
N VAL A 141 -11.61 16.15 -37.15
CA VAL A 141 -10.80 17.34 -36.81
C VAL A 141 -9.32 17.00 -36.65
N SER A 142 -8.45 18.01 -36.69
CA SER A 142 -7.04 17.81 -36.37
C SER A 142 -6.83 17.52 -34.88
N THR A 143 -5.71 16.85 -34.55
CA THR A 143 -5.33 16.59 -33.16
C THR A 143 -5.23 17.87 -32.33
N ASP A 144 -4.72 18.97 -32.88
CA ASP A 144 -4.59 20.23 -32.16
C ASP A 144 -5.94 20.83 -31.76
N ILE A 145 -6.91 20.80 -32.68
CA ILE A 145 -8.27 21.28 -32.42
C ILE A 145 -8.94 20.42 -31.35
N TYR A 146 -8.81 19.10 -31.46
CA TYR A 146 -9.40 18.19 -30.47
C TYR A 146 -8.77 18.37 -29.09
N THR A 147 -7.44 18.50 -29.03
CA THR A 147 -6.70 18.72 -27.78
C THR A 147 -7.16 20.00 -27.10
N LYS A 148 -7.30 21.09 -27.85
CA LYS A 148 -7.80 22.36 -27.31
C LYS A 148 -9.23 22.24 -26.79
N LEU A 149 -10.12 21.58 -27.55
CA LEU A 149 -11.48 21.33 -27.10
C LEU A 149 -11.53 20.54 -25.79
N MET A 150 -10.71 19.48 -25.65
CA MET A 150 -10.67 18.70 -24.41
C MET A 150 -10.13 19.51 -23.24
N GLN A 151 -9.16 20.41 -23.49
CA GLN A 151 -8.66 21.34 -22.48
C GLN A 151 -9.76 22.33 -22.05
N ASP A 152 -10.48 22.94 -23.01
CA ASP A 152 -11.57 23.87 -22.74
C ASP A 152 -12.68 23.20 -21.90
N LEU A 153 -13.01 21.93 -22.19
CA LEU A 153 -13.97 21.16 -21.41
C LEU A 153 -13.51 20.90 -19.97
N ALA A 154 -12.22 20.64 -19.76
CA ALA A 154 -11.66 20.46 -18.42
C ALA A 154 -11.68 21.78 -17.62
N GLU A 155 -11.38 22.91 -18.27
CA GLU A 155 -11.45 24.24 -17.68
C GLU A 155 -12.89 24.65 -17.34
N GLU A 156 -13.84 24.42 -18.25
CA GLU A 156 -15.27 24.63 -17.98
C GLU A 156 -15.75 23.76 -16.82
N GLY A 157 -15.34 22.49 -16.78
CA GLY A 157 -15.62 21.58 -15.66
C GLY A 157 -15.15 22.15 -14.32
N TRP A 158 -13.94 22.73 -14.30
CA TRP A 158 -13.37 23.37 -13.12
C TRP A 158 -14.12 24.63 -12.70
N GLU A 159 -14.51 25.50 -13.64
CA GLU A 159 -15.31 26.69 -13.34
C GLU A 159 -16.68 26.33 -12.78
N ARG A 160 -17.34 25.29 -13.35
CA ARG A 160 -18.61 24.76 -12.81
C ARG A 160 -18.46 24.19 -11.41
N TYR A 161 -17.36 23.48 -11.13
CA TYR A 161 -17.06 22.99 -9.78
C TYR A 161 -16.99 24.17 -8.78
N LYS A 162 -16.18 25.19 -9.08
CA LYS A 162 -16.03 26.36 -8.20
C LYS A 162 -17.34 27.12 -7.98
N ALA A 163 -18.20 27.17 -8.99
CA ALA A 163 -19.49 27.84 -8.90
C ALA A 163 -20.53 27.09 -8.05
N THR A 164 -20.38 25.78 -7.88
CA THR A 164 -21.42 24.91 -7.28
C THR A 164 -21.00 24.21 -6.00
N GLN A 165 -19.70 24.19 -5.67
CA GLN A 165 -19.15 23.48 -4.51
C GLN A 165 -18.52 24.43 -3.50
N ASP A 166 -18.52 24.02 -2.23
CA ASP A 166 -17.68 24.63 -1.19
C ASP A 166 -16.21 24.27 -1.45
N THR A 167 -15.40 25.28 -1.78
CA THR A 167 -13.98 25.14 -2.12
C THR A 167 -13.05 25.34 -0.92
N SER A 168 -13.57 25.32 0.31
CA SER A 168 -12.74 25.37 1.53
C SER A 168 -11.89 24.11 1.74
N ASP A 169 -12.31 22.96 1.21
CA ASP A 169 -11.54 21.72 1.24
C ASP A 169 -10.49 21.72 0.11
N THR A 170 -9.26 22.10 0.44
CA THR A 170 -8.12 22.10 -0.49
C THR A 170 -7.80 20.71 -1.04
N GLY A 171 -8.06 19.66 -0.25
CA GLY A 171 -7.90 18.27 -0.66
C GLY A 171 -8.86 17.87 -1.78
N GLN A 172 -10.14 18.18 -1.58
CA GLN A 172 -11.18 17.98 -2.59
C GLN A 172 -10.90 18.78 -3.87
N ASN A 173 -10.51 20.05 -3.73
CA ASN A 173 -10.16 20.90 -4.88
C ASN A 173 -9.04 20.30 -5.73
N ALA A 174 -7.96 19.84 -5.09
CA ALA A 174 -6.83 19.22 -5.77
C ALA A 174 -7.24 17.91 -6.44
N PHE A 175 -8.04 17.07 -5.77
CA PHE A 175 -8.58 15.84 -6.37
C PHE A 175 -9.40 16.12 -7.63
N VAL A 176 -10.37 17.04 -7.55
CA VAL A 176 -11.26 17.35 -8.67
C VAL A 176 -10.47 17.89 -9.86
N ARG A 177 -9.55 18.82 -9.60
CA ARG A 177 -8.69 19.39 -10.64
C ARG A 177 -7.83 18.33 -11.31
N ALA A 178 -7.25 17.42 -10.53
CA ALA A 178 -6.46 16.29 -11.04
C ALA A 178 -7.31 15.32 -11.86
N ALA A 179 -8.54 15.01 -11.42
CA ALA A 179 -9.44 14.13 -12.14
C ALA A 179 -9.86 14.71 -13.49
N LEU A 180 -10.15 16.01 -13.56
CA LEU A 180 -10.48 16.69 -14.82
C LEU A 180 -9.28 16.74 -15.77
N GLU A 181 -8.07 16.96 -15.25
CA GLU A 181 -6.83 16.92 -16.02
C GLU A 181 -6.57 15.51 -16.59
N ALA A 182 -6.80 14.46 -15.79
CA ALA A 182 -6.69 13.08 -16.25
C ALA A 182 -7.69 12.75 -17.36
N GLN A 183 -8.95 13.20 -17.22
CA GLN A 183 -9.95 13.02 -18.28
C GLN A 183 -9.53 13.71 -19.58
N TYR A 184 -9.02 14.94 -19.51
CA TYR A 184 -8.48 15.64 -20.68
C TYR A 184 -7.38 14.81 -21.38
N TYR A 185 -6.42 14.32 -20.60
CA TYR A 185 -5.30 13.53 -21.10
C TYR A 185 -5.78 12.24 -21.78
N GLU A 186 -6.58 11.44 -21.07
CA GLU A 186 -7.09 10.15 -21.59
C GLU A 186 -7.97 10.33 -22.83
N ARG A 187 -8.89 11.30 -22.83
CA ARG A 187 -9.76 11.57 -23.99
C ARG A 187 -8.95 11.95 -25.23
N THR A 188 -7.89 12.73 -25.06
CA THR A 188 -7.04 13.17 -26.17
C THR A 188 -6.24 12.00 -26.72
N LYS A 189 -5.64 11.19 -25.83
CA LYS A 189 -4.92 9.97 -26.19
C LYS A 189 -5.84 8.98 -26.92
N PHE A 190 -7.03 8.73 -26.39
CA PHE A 190 -8.04 7.87 -27.00
C PHE A 190 -8.47 8.38 -28.38
N PHE A 191 -8.70 9.68 -28.54
CA PHE A 191 -8.99 10.27 -29.85
C PHE A 191 -7.88 9.99 -30.86
N VAL A 192 -6.62 10.25 -30.53
CA VAL A 192 -5.51 10.04 -31.47
C VAL A 192 -5.41 8.58 -31.90
N ALA A 193 -5.61 7.65 -30.95
CA ALA A 193 -5.59 6.23 -31.20
C ALA A 193 -6.78 5.72 -32.04
N THR A 194 -7.92 6.42 -31.99
CA THR A 194 -9.19 5.96 -32.60
C THR A 194 -9.72 6.85 -33.72
N LYS A 195 -9.03 7.94 -34.09
CA LYS A 195 -9.48 8.91 -35.11
C LYS A 195 -9.82 8.29 -36.47
N ASN A 196 -9.20 7.15 -36.79
CA ASN A 196 -9.39 6.42 -38.05
C ASN A 196 -10.27 5.17 -37.91
N TRP A 197 -10.87 4.93 -36.75
CA TRP A 197 -11.70 3.75 -36.51
C TRP A 197 -13.05 3.84 -37.24
N THR A 198 -13.56 2.68 -37.64
CA THR A 198 -14.90 2.54 -38.22
C THR A 198 -15.94 2.33 -37.12
N GLU A 199 -17.23 2.47 -37.45
CA GLU A 199 -18.32 2.21 -36.51
C GLU A 199 -18.27 0.78 -35.94
N ALA A 200 -17.96 -0.21 -36.79
CA ALA A 200 -17.85 -1.60 -36.38
C ALA A 200 -16.77 -1.79 -35.30
N MET A 201 -15.64 -1.09 -35.41
CA MET A 201 -14.57 -1.15 -34.40
C MET A 201 -15.00 -0.54 -33.06
N PHE A 202 -15.77 0.56 -33.08
CA PHE A 202 -16.35 1.12 -31.85
C PHE A 202 -17.40 0.19 -31.22
N GLU A 203 -18.18 -0.54 -32.02
CA GLU A 203 -19.10 -1.57 -31.51
C GLU A 203 -18.36 -2.74 -30.86
N GLU A 204 -17.26 -3.21 -31.46
CA GLU A 204 -16.42 -4.26 -30.88
C GLU A 204 -15.77 -3.82 -29.56
N TYR A 205 -15.23 -2.61 -29.52
CA TYR A 205 -14.70 -2.00 -28.30
C TYR A 205 -15.77 -1.93 -27.19
N ARG A 206 -17.00 -1.49 -27.52
CA ARG A 206 -18.12 -1.45 -26.57
C ARG A 206 -18.56 -2.82 -26.06
N ARG A 207 -18.29 -3.89 -26.82
CA ARG A 207 -18.51 -5.29 -26.40
C ARG A 207 -17.38 -5.83 -25.50
N GLY A 208 -16.36 -5.02 -25.20
CA GLY A 208 -15.22 -5.40 -24.36
C GLY A 208 -14.09 -6.06 -25.14
N HIS A 209 -14.08 -5.98 -26.47
CA HIS A 209 -12.93 -6.42 -27.27
C HIS A 209 -12.01 -5.23 -27.46
N GLU A 210 -11.03 -5.07 -26.57
CA GLU A 210 -10.01 -4.03 -26.73
C GLU A 210 -9.07 -4.41 -27.88
N PRO A 211 -8.97 -3.60 -28.95
CA PRO A 211 -7.97 -3.84 -29.97
C PRO A 211 -6.58 -3.62 -29.38
N SER A 212 -5.61 -4.45 -29.78
CA SER A 212 -4.22 -4.25 -29.39
C SER A 212 -3.70 -2.96 -30.02
N PHE A 213 -3.54 -1.90 -29.23
CA PHE A 213 -2.84 -0.70 -29.67
C PHE A 213 -1.37 -1.07 -29.92
N THR A 214 -0.94 -1.09 -31.18
CA THR A 214 0.48 -1.28 -31.53
C THR A 214 1.28 -0.10 -30.99
N SER A 215 2.28 -0.39 -30.17
CA SER A 215 3.00 0.54 -29.30
C SER A 215 3.89 1.59 -30.00
N SER A 216 3.87 1.68 -31.34
CA SER A 216 4.87 2.47 -32.08
C SER A 216 4.61 3.98 -32.08
N GLU A 217 3.42 4.45 -31.69
CA GLU A 217 3.12 5.88 -31.54
C GLU A 217 2.16 6.12 -30.37
N VAL A 218 2.61 5.88 -29.14
CA VAL A 218 1.85 6.31 -27.96
C VAL A 218 1.89 7.83 -27.92
N TYR A 219 0.79 8.48 -28.28
CA TYR A 219 0.66 9.92 -28.15
C TYR A 219 0.59 10.30 -26.67
N HIS A 220 1.46 11.22 -26.26
CA HIS A 220 1.51 11.77 -24.91
C HIS A 220 1.04 13.22 -24.93
N PRO A 221 -0.24 13.51 -24.63
CA PRO A 221 -0.73 14.86 -24.49
C PRO A 221 0.10 15.67 -23.47
N PRO A 222 0.13 17.01 -23.59
CA PRO A 222 0.53 17.86 -22.48
C PRO A 222 -0.23 17.46 -21.20
N LEU A 223 0.42 17.56 -20.04
CA LEU A 223 -0.23 17.28 -18.77
C LEU A 223 0.18 18.36 -17.78
N ARG A 224 -0.80 19.01 -17.15
CA ARG A 224 -0.55 19.93 -16.05
C ARG A 224 -0.21 19.13 -14.79
N ILE A 225 1.01 19.31 -14.30
CA ILE A 225 1.42 18.77 -13.00
C ILE A 225 0.83 19.67 -11.91
N LEU A 226 -0.09 19.11 -11.13
CA LEU A 226 -0.77 19.83 -10.06
C LEU A 226 -0.03 19.63 -8.73
N PRO A 227 0.07 20.65 -7.86
CA PRO A 227 0.49 20.45 -6.48
C PRO A 227 -0.65 19.80 -5.67
N PHE A 228 -0.35 18.79 -4.85
CA PHE A 228 -1.36 18.07 -4.06
C PHE A 228 -0.85 17.59 -2.70
N GLU A 229 -0.10 18.44 -1.99
CA GLU A 229 0.61 18.05 -0.75
C GLU A 229 -0.28 17.40 0.32
N ASP A 230 -1.56 17.78 0.42
CA ASP A 230 -2.51 17.19 1.37
C ASP A 230 -3.59 16.28 0.74
N ALA A 231 -3.63 16.18 -0.59
CA ALA A 231 -4.71 15.51 -1.32
C ALA A 231 -4.37 14.08 -1.73
N VAL A 232 -5.40 13.23 -1.71
CA VAL A 232 -5.36 11.95 -2.44
C VAL A 232 -5.64 12.28 -3.90
N LEU A 233 -4.72 11.92 -4.79
CA LEU A 233 -4.96 12.00 -6.23
C LEU A 233 -5.86 10.89 -6.72
N SER A 234 -6.62 11.13 -7.79
CA SER A 234 -7.26 10.04 -8.53
C SER A 234 -6.21 9.08 -9.09
N LEU A 235 -6.53 7.79 -9.12
CA LEU A 235 -5.66 6.76 -9.68
C LEU A 235 -5.38 7.02 -11.16
N GLU A 236 -6.40 7.48 -11.90
CA GLU A 236 -6.29 7.87 -13.31
C GLU A 236 -5.23 8.96 -13.48
N TYR A 237 -5.28 10.03 -12.67
CA TYR A 237 -4.29 11.09 -12.78
C TYR A 237 -2.88 10.60 -12.43
N GLN A 238 -2.73 9.74 -11.42
CA GLN A 238 -1.43 9.13 -11.10
C GLN A 238 -0.87 8.33 -12.28
N GLN A 239 -1.74 7.59 -12.99
CA GLN A 239 -1.36 6.84 -14.19
C GLN A 239 -0.97 7.78 -15.33
N CYS A 240 -1.79 8.79 -15.66
CA CYS A 240 -1.46 9.76 -16.70
C CYS A 240 -0.15 10.50 -16.40
N LEU A 241 0.06 10.88 -15.13
CA LEU A 241 1.28 11.55 -14.68
C LEU A 241 2.50 10.63 -14.82
N LEU A 242 2.37 9.36 -14.43
CA LEU A 242 3.42 8.38 -14.61
C LEU A 242 3.78 8.21 -16.09
N GLU A 243 2.79 8.02 -16.96
CA GLU A 243 3.02 7.90 -18.41
C GLU A 243 3.68 9.15 -18.99
N HIS A 244 3.21 10.34 -18.60
CA HIS A 244 3.75 11.61 -19.07
C HIS A 244 5.21 11.79 -18.67
N ILE A 245 5.61 11.31 -17.50
CA ILE A 245 6.99 11.38 -17.01
C ILE A 245 7.86 10.32 -17.69
N GLN A 246 7.31 9.11 -17.92
CA GLN A 246 8.03 8.01 -18.55
C GLN A 246 8.36 8.24 -20.03
N LYS A 247 7.61 9.09 -20.73
CA LYS A 247 7.85 9.37 -22.16
C LYS A 247 9.26 9.89 -22.46
N ASP A 248 9.89 10.54 -21.48
CA ASP A 248 11.23 11.14 -21.59
C ASP A 248 12.34 10.14 -21.23
N ILE A 249 11.98 8.91 -20.83
CA ILE A 249 12.93 7.88 -20.41
C ILE A 249 13.26 6.99 -21.60
N THR A 250 14.55 6.91 -21.93
CA THR A 250 15.02 6.02 -22.97
C THR A 250 14.83 4.57 -22.52
N PRO A 251 14.37 3.65 -23.39
CA PRO A 251 14.29 2.23 -23.04
C PRO A 251 15.68 1.70 -22.68
N LEU A 252 15.86 1.26 -21.43
CA LEU A 252 17.11 0.66 -20.96
C LEU A 252 16.88 -0.84 -20.72
N PRO A 253 17.87 -1.70 -21.00
CA PRO A 253 17.75 -3.15 -20.83
C PRO A 253 17.73 -3.57 -19.36
N ASP A 254 18.33 -2.78 -18.47
CA ASP A 254 18.37 -3.03 -17.03
C ASP A 254 17.29 -2.23 -16.29
N LEU A 255 16.42 -2.94 -15.57
CA LEU A 255 15.35 -2.32 -14.80
C LEU A 255 15.90 -1.41 -13.69
N TYR A 256 17.09 -1.70 -13.14
CA TYR A 256 17.71 -0.79 -12.18
C TYR A 256 18.06 0.57 -12.79
N GLU A 257 18.58 0.59 -14.02
CA GLU A 257 18.89 1.82 -14.74
C GLU A 257 17.63 2.60 -15.11
N VAL A 258 16.57 1.90 -15.58
CA VAL A 258 15.25 2.52 -15.82
C VAL A 258 14.73 3.19 -14.55
N MET A 259 14.78 2.49 -13.41
CA MET A 259 14.30 3.02 -12.14
C MET A 259 15.15 4.18 -11.64
N THR A 260 16.46 4.16 -11.90
CA THR A 260 17.38 5.26 -11.55
C THR A 260 17.09 6.49 -12.39
N GLU A 261 16.92 6.34 -13.71
CA GLU A 261 16.59 7.46 -14.58
C GLU A 261 15.21 8.03 -14.26
N PHE A 262 14.23 7.17 -14.01
CA PHE A 262 12.92 7.60 -13.56
C PHE A 262 13.00 8.43 -12.28
N TYR A 263 13.76 7.98 -11.28
CA TYR A 263 14.00 8.74 -10.06
C TYR A 263 14.64 10.11 -10.37
N ASN A 264 15.63 10.17 -11.25
CA ASN A 264 16.29 11.42 -11.65
C ASN A 264 15.35 12.38 -12.40
N VAL A 265 14.47 11.86 -13.26
CA VAL A 265 13.46 12.67 -13.94
C VAL A 265 12.48 13.25 -12.93
N LEU A 266 11.99 12.44 -11.98
CA LEU A 266 11.12 12.93 -10.90
C LEU A 266 11.80 13.99 -10.04
N ASP A 267 13.07 13.78 -9.66
CA ASP A 267 13.83 14.76 -8.88
C ASP A 267 13.94 16.10 -9.61
N ARG A 268 14.15 16.08 -10.93
CA ARG A 268 14.23 17.29 -11.75
C ARG A 268 12.87 17.97 -11.88
N GLN A 269 11.85 17.23 -12.35
CA GLN A 269 10.55 17.79 -12.72
C GLN A 269 9.69 18.15 -11.49
N LEU A 270 9.84 17.41 -10.38
CA LEU A 270 9.00 17.52 -9.18
C LEU A 270 9.78 17.96 -7.93
N SER A 271 10.97 18.56 -8.10
CA SER A 271 11.78 19.12 -7.00
C SER A 271 10.99 20.06 -6.07
N HIS A 272 10.04 20.81 -6.64
CA HIS A 272 9.18 21.75 -5.93
C HIS A 272 7.92 21.12 -5.31
N LEU A 273 7.71 19.80 -5.48
CA LEU A 273 6.54 19.05 -5.00
C LEU A 273 6.99 17.78 -4.25
N PRO A 274 7.55 17.89 -3.04
CA PRO A 274 8.18 16.76 -2.34
C PRO A 274 7.19 15.63 -2.03
N VAL A 275 5.96 15.92 -1.62
CA VAL A 275 4.94 14.90 -1.29
C VAL A 275 4.46 14.15 -2.53
N THR A 276 4.25 14.87 -3.63
CA THR A 276 3.92 14.31 -4.94
C THR A 276 5.01 13.34 -5.39
N ARG A 277 6.28 13.76 -5.28
CA ARG A 277 7.43 12.94 -5.61
C ARG A 277 7.52 11.69 -4.74
N GLU A 278 7.37 11.82 -3.42
CA GLU A 278 7.35 10.69 -2.47
C GLU A 278 6.27 9.67 -2.84
N THR A 279 5.06 10.15 -3.14
CA THR A 279 3.89 9.31 -3.45
C THR A 279 4.11 8.50 -4.73
N LEU A 280 4.57 9.14 -5.81
CA LEU A 280 4.83 8.46 -7.08
C LEU A 280 5.96 7.42 -6.95
N LEU A 281 7.06 7.79 -6.27
CA LEU A 281 8.18 6.88 -6.03
C LEU A 281 7.75 5.66 -5.22
N THR A 282 6.96 5.87 -4.15
CA THR A 282 6.47 4.78 -3.30
C THR A 282 5.65 3.78 -4.11
N SER A 283 4.66 4.25 -4.87
CA SER A 283 3.79 3.38 -5.69
C SER A 283 4.61 2.51 -6.65
N LEU A 284 5.63 3.08 -7.28
CA LEU A 284 6.47 2.35 -8.24
C LEU A 284 7.39 1.32 -7.58
N LEU A 285 8.04 1.71 -6.47
CA LEU A 285 8.95 0.84 -5.74
C LEU A 285 8.23 -0.37 -5.14
N LEU A 286 6.94 -0.22 -4.79
CA LEU A 286 6.08 -1.33 -4.35
C LEU A 286 5.61 -2.21 -5.52
N TRP A 287 5.33 -1.62 -6.70
CA TRP A 287 4.83 -2.36 -7.85
C TRP A 287 5.91 -3.21 -8.54
N LYS A 288 7.13 -2.67 -8.73
CA LYS A 288 8.25 -3.40 -9.33
C LYS A 288 9.00 -4.21 -8.26
N ARG A 289 8.53 -5.43 -8.02
CA ARG A 289 8.95 -6.24 -6.86
C ARG A 289 10.39 -6.76 -6.94
N ASP A 290 10.86 -7.20 -8.11
CA ASP A 290 12.15 -7.89 -8.25
C ASP A 290 13.04 -7.22 -9.33
N TYR A 291 14.16 -6.63 -8.91
CA TYR A 291 15.23 -6.19 -9.80
C TYR A 291 16.56 -6.02 -9.04
N PRO A 292 17.71 -6.16 -9.71
CA PRO A 292 19.02 -6.01 -9.10
C PRO A 292 19.18 -4.66 -8.40
N ARG A 293 19.94 -4.62 -7.30
CA ARG A 293 20.34 -3.37 -6.61
C ARG A 293 19.18 -2.47 -6.15
N LYS A 294 17.95 -2.99 -6.04
CA LYS A 294 16.77 -2.27 -5.51
C LYS A 294 17.03 -1.57 -4.17
N TYR A 295 17.86 -2.17 -3.32
CA TYR A 295 18.29 -1.57 -2.05
C TYR A 295 18.94 -0.19 -2.21
N GLU A 296 19.69 0.05 -3.28
CA GLU A 296 20.34 1.34 -3.53
C GLU A 296 19.29 2.43 -3.79
N ILE A 297 18.23 2.11 -4.52
CA ILE A 297 17.12 3.04 -4.77
C ILE A 297 16.32 3.28 -3.48
N ILE A 298 16.10 2.25 -2.67
CA ILE A 298 15.43 2.40 -1.36
C ILE A 298 16.29 3.21 -0.39
N THR A 299 17.61 3.05 -0.42
CA THR A 299 18.54 3.83 0.41
C THR A 299 18.55 5.30 -0.01
N ARG A 300 18.50 5.56 -1.34
CA ARG A 300 18.30 6.92 -1.86
C ARG A 300 16.96 7.50 -1.39
N PHE A 301 15.88 6.72 -1.50
CA PHE A 301 14.55 7.12 -1.02
C PHE A 301 14.55 7.44 0.48
N GLU A 302 15.19 6.61 1.31
CA GLU A 302 15.33 6.87 2.75
C GLU A 302 16.06 8.18 3.03
N ARG A 303 17.14 8.46 2.31
CA ARG A 303 17.90 9.70 2.45
C ARG A 303 17.07 10.92 2.07
N ASP A 304 16.32 10.82 0.97
CA ASP A 304 15.54 11.93 0.43
C ASP A 304 14.22 12.15 1.19
N PHE A 305 13.68 11.09 1.82
CA PHE A 305 12.42 11.09 2.58
C PHE A 305 12.53 10.33 3.93
N PRO A 306 13.38 10.79 4.87
CA PRO A 306 13.67 10.04 6.11
C PRO A 306 12.46 9.88 7.03
N ASN A 307 11.47 10.78 6.91
CA ASN A 307 10.24 10.76 7.72
C ASN A 307 9.04 10.17 6.97
N SER A 308 9.26 9.55 5.80
CA SER A 308 8.19 8.93 5.03
C SER A 308 7.49 7.87 5.87
N LYS A 309 6.16 7.97 5.98
CA LYS A 309 5.34 6.93 6.63
C LYS A 309 5.40 5.60 5.86
N ARG A 310 5.82 5.63 4.60
CA ARG A 310 5.89 4.47 3.69
C ARG A 310 7.26 3.79 3.68
N LEU A 311 8.28 4.39 4.31
CA LEU A 311 9.63 3.84 4.32
C LEU A 311 9.72 2.44 4.95
N LYS A 312 9.01 2.23 6.07
CA LYS A 312 8.94 0.91 6.73
C LYS A 312 8.45 -0.15 5.77
N GLU A 313 7.38 0.17 5.06
CA GLU A 313 6.71 -0.72 4.12
C GLU A 313 7.60 -1.08 2.93
N LEU A 314 8.23 -0.06 2.31
CA LEU A 314 9.18 -0.25 1.21
C LEU A 314 10.35 -1.18 1.60
N LYS A 315 10.91 -0.98 2.80
CA LYS A 315 11.97 -1.83 3.33
C LYS A 315 11.48 -3.26 3.57
N TYR A 316 10.27 -3.43 4.09
CA TYR A 316 9.70 -4.73 4.41
C TYR A 316 9.46 -5.53 3.13
N GLU A 317 8.84 -4.91 2.12
CA GLU A 317 8.64 -5.54 0.81
C GLU A 317 9.97 -5.88 0.13
N PHE A 318 10.99 -5.02 0.24
CA PHE A 318 12.32 -5.36 -0.26
C PHE A 318 12.92 -6.58 0.45
N TRP A 319 12.92 -6.61 1.78
CA TRP A 319 13.50 -7.71 2.54
C TRP A 319 12.75 -9.03 2.32
N LYS A 320 11.42 -9.00 2.14
CA LYS A 320 10.64 -10.20 1.79
C LYS A 320 11.09 -10.83 0.47
N ASN A 321 11.50 -10.02 -0.50
CA ASN A 321 11.92 -10.50 -1.82
C ASN A 321 13.42 -10.77 -1.91
N GLN A 322 14.19 -10.51 -0.84
CA GLN A 322 15.63 -10.69 -0.82
C GLN A 322 15.99 -12.16 -0.57
N LYS A 323 16.65 -12.79 -1.55
CA LYS A 323 17.15 -14.16 -1.39
C LYS A 323 18.32 -14.21 -0.40
N PRO A 324 18.35 -15.18 0.52
CA PRO A 324 19.45 -15.35 1.47
C PRO A 324 20.68 -15.92 0.75
N VAL A 325 21.63 -15.06 0.37
CA VAL A 325 22.92 -15.46 -0.18
C VAL A 325 23.99 -15.22 0.87
N SER A 326 24.92 -16.16 1.05
CA SER A 326 26.01 -16.00 2.02
C SER A 326 26.76 -14.68 1.81
N GLY A 327 27.00 -13.94 2.88
CA GLY A 327 27.61 -12.61 2.86
C GLY A 327 26.62 -11.44 2.74
N ILE A 328 25.30 -11.69 2.59
CA ILE A 328 24.30 -10.63 2.55
C ILE A 328 23.99 -10.11 3.96
N SER A 329 23.97 -8.78 4.14
CA SER A 329 23.62 -8.17 5.42
C SER A 329 22.19 -8.51 5.82
N VAL A 330 21.99 -8.94 7.07
CA VAL A 330 20.64 -9.20 7.59
C VAL A 330 19.90 -7.88 7.82
N PRO A 331 18.59 -7.85 7.58
CA PRO A 331 17.80 -6.64 7.71
C PRO A 331 17.78 -6.12 9.15
N SER A 332 17.75 -4.78 9.30
CA SER A 332 17.57 -4.11 10.60
C SER A 332 16.12 -4.24 11.09
N LEU A 333 15.72 -5.47 11.42
CA LEU A 333 14.38 -5.83 11.84
C LEU A 333 14.14 -5.47 13.31
N PRO A 334 13.10 -4.70 13.64
CA PRO A 334 12.74 -4.40 15.02
C PRO A 334 12.08 -5.62 15.68
N LEU A 335 12.72 -6.15 16.71
CA LEU A 335 12.22 -7.25 17.53
C LEU A 335 11.95 -6.77 18.96
N LEU A 336 11.18 -7.54 19.72
CA LEU A 336 10.90 -7.24 21.13
C LEU A 336 11.67 -8.16 22.06
N THR A 337 12.18 -7.60 23.15
CA THR A 337 12.72 -8.36 24.29
C THR A 337 11.59 -8.85 25.21
N VAL A 338 11.94 -9.66 26.21
CA VAL A 338 11.00 -10.12 27.25
C VAL A 338 10.34 -8.94 27.98
N ASP A 339 11.05 -7.83 28.15
CA ASP A 339 10.55 -6.62 28.80
C ASP A 339 9.81 -5.66 27.85
N SER A 340 9.47 -6.13 26.64
CA SER A 340 8.81 -5.35 25.59
C SER A 340 9.64 -4.19 25.02
N ASN A 341 10.93 -4.10 25.35
CA ASN A 341 11.83 -3.13 24.73
C ASN A 341 12.16 -3.54 23.31
N GLN A 342 12.20 -2.57 22.40
CA GLN A 342 12.58 -2.77 21.00
C GLN A 342 14.10 -2.90 20.86
N VAL A 343 14.52 -3.89 20.07
CA VAL A 343 15.90 -4.17 19.68
C VAL A 343 15.95 -4.47 18.19
N PHE A 344 17.13 -4.43 17.57
CA PHE A 344 17.26 -4.68 16.13
C PHE A 344 18.07 -5.95 15.86
N LEU A 345 17.63 -6.79 14.93
CA LEU A 345 18.28 -8.08 14.63
C LEU A 345 19.82 -7.99 14.43
N PRO A 346 20.38 -7.01 13.71
CA PRO A 346 21.83 -6.89 13.54
C PRO A 346 22.59 -6.68 14.85
N THR A 347 21.93 -6.20 15.91
CA THR A 347 22.56 -6.06 17.24
C THR A 347 22.91 -7.39 17.88
N LEU A 348 22.53 -8.53 17.28
CA LEU A 348 22.98 -9.84 17.72
C LEU A 348 24.47 -10.05 17.44
N ALA A 349 24.96 -9.49 16.33
CA ALA A 349 26.34 -9.60 15.86
C ALA A 349 27.28 -8.78 16.75
N LYS A 350 27.48 -9.24 17.98
CA LYS A 350 28.41 -8.68 18.96
C LYS A 350 29.73 -9.45 19.00
N THR A 351 29.73 -10.65 18.44
CA THR A 351 30.81 -11.64 18.51
C THR A 351 31.18 -12.10 17.11
N THR A 352 32.28 -12.86 16.99
CA THR A 352 32.76 -13.40 15.70
C THR A 352 31.64 -14.13 14.93
N HIS A 353 30.84 -14.93 15.64
CA HIS A 353 29.68 -15.60 15.06
C HIS A 353 28.48 -15.57 16.00
N SER A 354 27.29 -15.46 15.41
CA SER A 354 26.01 -15.46 16.12
C SER A 354 25.07 -16.50 15.53
N LEU A 355 24.48 -17.34 16.39
CA LEU A 355 23.47 -18.31 16.01
C LEU A 355 22.11 -17.89 16.55
N LEU A 356 21.13 -17.82 15.65
CA LEU A 356 19.76 -17.45 15.95
C LEU A 356 18.83 -18.65 15.69
N LEU A 357 18.22 -19.18 16.75
CA LEU A 357 17.14 -20.16 16.63
C LEU A 357 15.80 -19.46 16.40
N ILE A 358 15.18 -19.70 15.25
CA ILE A 358 13.81 -19.26 14.93
C ILE A 358 12.83 -20.39 15.30
N TRP A 359 11.85 -20.09 16.15
CA TRP A 359 10.95 -21.10 16.73
C TRP A 359 9.54 -20.55 17.03
N ASN A 360 8.57 -21.44 17.26
CA ASN A 360 7.19 -21.11 17.65
C ASN A 360 6.73 -21.96 18.85
N THR A 361 5.60 -21.61 19.47
CA THR A 361 5.10 -22.28 20.69
C THR A 361 4.21 -23.49 20.45
N TRP A 362 3.88 -23.81 19.20
CA TRP A 362 2.84 -24.78 18.87
C TRP A 362 3.34 -26.00 18.10
N GLU A 363 4.59 -26.01 17.62
CA GLU A 363 5.23 -27.21 17.08
C GLU A 363 6.08 -27.91 18.16
N ASP A 364 5.82 -29.20 18.37
CA ASP A 364 6.57 -30.03 19.33
C ASP A 364 8.09 -30.04 19.03
N SER A 365 8.44 -30.00 17.74
CA SER A 365 9.83 -29.90 17.29
C SER A 365 10.50 -28.59 17.75
N CYS A 366 9.76 -27.48 17.82
CA CYS A 366 10.28 -26.21 18.32
C CYS A 366 10.54 -26.26 19.82
N GLU A 367 9.67 -26.91 20.62
CA GLU A 367 9.89 -27.09 22.06
C GLU A 367 11.14 -27.95 22.35
N LEU A 368 11.32 -29.05 21.61
CA LEU A 368 12.52 -29.88 21.70
C LEU A 368 13.80 -29.13 21.30
N ALA A 369 13.73 -28.35 20.21
CA ALA A 369 14.87 -27.56 19.75
C ALA A 369 15.24 -26.49 20.78
N LEU A 370 14.27 -25.81 21.39
CA LEU A 370 14.51 -24.80 22.42
C LEU A 370 15.25 -25.41 23.63
N THR A 371 14.84 -26.58 24.10
CA THR A 371 15.51 -27.29 25.21
C THR A 371 16.94 -27.70 24.85
N THR A 372 17.12 -28.22 23.63
CA THR A 372 18.44 -28.61 23.11
C THR A 372 19.37 -27.39 22.98
N TRP A 373 18.82 -26.27 22.52
CA TRP A 373 19.54 -25.01 22.33
C TRP A 373 20.07 -24.44 23.64
N ALA A 374 19.30 -24.56 24.73
CA ALA A 374 19.75 -24.16 26.07
C ALA A 374 20.99 -24.94 26.52
N THR A 375 20.98 -26.24 26.26
CA THR A 375 22.08 -27.14 26.62
C THR A 375 23.33 -26.82 25.80
N LEU A 376 23.18 -26.54 24.51
CA LEU A 376 24.29 -26.15 23.62
C LEU A 376 24.90 -24.80 24.01
N ALA A 377 24.05 -23.81 24.30
CA ALA A 377 24.51 -22.49 24.73
C ALA A 377 25.35 -22.56 26.02
N GLN A 378 24.96 -23.40 26.98
CA GLN A 378 25.74 -23.65 28.19
C GLN A 378 27.06 -24.36 27.89
N LYS A 379 27.03 -25.41 27.06
CA LYS A 379 28.21 -26.24 26.72
C LYS A 379 29.29 -25.45 25.96
N TYR A 380 28.89 -24.60 25.02
CA TYR A 380 29.79 -23.86 24.13
C TYR A 380 29.87 -22.37 24.49
N THR A 381 29.98 -22.05 25.78
CA THR A 381 30.15 -20.67 26.25
C THR A 381 31.51 -20.13 25.77
N SER A 382 31.50 -19.15 24.87
CA SER A 382 32.70 -18.54 24.29
C SER A 382 32.47 -17.04 24.03
N PRO A 383 33.49 -16.17 24.22
CA PRO A 383 33.37 -14.75 23.84
C PRO A 383 33.21 -14.54 22.33
N HIS A 384 33.48 -15.56 21.51
CA HIS A 384 33.38 -15.50 20.05
C HIS A 384 32.04 -16.02 19.50
N LEU A 385 31.18 -16.56 20.36
CA LEU A 385 29.95 -17.23 19.98
C LEU A 385 28.75 -16.70 20.76
N SER A 386 27.74 -16.21 20.05
CA SER A 386 26.50 -15.71 20.64
C SER A 386 25.33 -16.64 20.29
N PHE A 387 24.56 -17.06 21.30
CA PHE A 387 23.33 -17.82 21.12
C PHE A 387 22.11 -16.93 21.39
N ALA A 388 21.20 -16.90 20.44
CA ALA A 388 19.91 -16.24 20.59
C ALA A 388 18.76 -17.09 20.08
N THR A 389 17.55 -16.67 20.45
CA THR A 389 16.31 -17.24 19.94
C THR A 389 15.37 -16.12 19.53
N VAL A 390 14.61 -16.31 18.45
CA VAL A 390 13.48 -15.45 18.09
C VAL A 390 12.20 -16.27 17.97
N GLY A 391 11.19 -15.87 18.74
CA GLY A 391 9.83 -16.41 18.63
C GLY A 391 9.08 -15.79 17.46
N VAL A 392 8.48 -16.61 16.60
CA VAL A 392 7.66 -16.20 15.44
C VAL A 392 6.27 -16.85 15.51
N ARG A 393 5.27 -16.23 14.87
CA ARG A 393 3.87 -16.74 14.83
C ARG A 393 3.25 -17.03 16.21
N ASN A 394 3.70 -16.35 17.25
CA ASN A 394 3.22 -16.54 18.61
C ASN A 394 2.44 -15.31 19.08
N HIS A 395 1.53 -15.50 20.04
CA HIS A 395 1.16 -14.42 20.93
C HIS A 395 2.31 -14.12 21.88
N PHE A 396 2.55 -12.84 22.15
CA PHE A 396 3.69 -12.40 22.97
C PHE A 396 3.70 -13.06 24.36
N ASP A 397 2.54 -13.17 25.01
CA ASP A 397 2.42 -13.78 26.34
C ASP A 397 2.66 -15.30 26.28
N SER A 398 2.11 -15.99 25.28
CA SER A 398 2.37 -17.43 25.07
C SER A 398 3.85 -17.72 24.84
N TRP A 399 4.54 -16.87 24.06
CA TRP A 399 5.98 -16.97 23.86
C TRP A 399 6.75 -16.80 25.17
N LYS A 400 6.39 -15.83 26.02
CA LYS A 400 7.02 -15.63 27.32
C LYS A 400 6.85 -16.84 28.24
N GLU A 401 5.65 -17.39 28.32
CA GLU A 401 5.40 -18.55 29.19
C GLU A 401 6.14 -19.80 28.70
N ALA A 402 6.17 -20.04 27.39
CA ALA A 402 6.97 -21.13 26.80
C ALA A 402 8.48 -20.93 27.05
N LEU A 403 8.97 -19.70 26.96
CA LEU A 403 10.36 -19.36 27.29
C LEU A 403 10.67 -19.65 28.76
N LYS A 404 9.80 -19.23 29.68
CA LYS A 404 9.96 -19.50 31.11
C LYS A 404 9.97 -20.99 31.41
N LYS A 405 9.09 -21.77 30.80
CA LYS A 405 9.00 -23.23 31.00
C LYS A 405 10.28 -23.94 30.54
N ASN A 406 10.77 -23.60 29.35
CA ASN A 406 11.81 -24.38 28.66
C ASN A 406 13.22 -23.79 28.80
N TRP A 407 13.35 -22.57 29.32
CA TRP A 407 14.61 -21.85 29.49
C TRP A 407 14.81 -21.29 30.91
N ALA A 408 14.10 -21.81 31.91
CA ALA A 408 14.13 -21.33 33.30
C ALA A 408 15.53 -21.35 33.95
N THR A 409 16.44 -22.20 33.45
CA THR A 409 17.69 -22.59 34.12
C THR A 409 18.94 -21.91 33.57
N SER A 410 18.82 -21.04 32.56
CA SER A 410 19.96 -20.41 31.89
C SER A 410 19.84 -18.88 31.95
N LYS A 411 20.69 -18.22 32.75
CA LYS A 411 20.87 -16.75 32.73
C LYS A 411 21.61 -16.26 31.47
N THR A 412 21.93 -17.16 30.54
CA THR A 412 22.78 -16.91 29.38
C THR A 412 21.99 -17.19 28.11
N GLY A 413 21.57 -16.14 27.43
CA GLY A 413 20.83 -16.24 26.17
C GLY A 413 20.11 -14.95 25.84
N THR A 414 20.14 -14.57 24.57
CA THR A 414 19.39 -13.41 24.07
C THR A 414 18.06 -13.91 23.48
N HIS A 415 16.93 -13.46 24.04
CA HIS A 415 15.60 -13.92 23.62
C HIS A 415 14.76 -12.79 23.09
N TRP A 416 14.31 -12.95 21.84
CA TRP A 416 13.55 -11.96 21.12
C TRP A 416 12.24 -12.51 20.59
N TYR A 417 11.34 -11.59 20.23
CA TYR A 417 10.03 -11.86 19.68
C TYR A 417 9.83 -11.02 18.42
N ALA A 418 9.41 -11.66 17.33
CA ALA A 418 8.99 -10.99 16.10
C ALA A 418 7.46 -10.82 16.13
N ARG A 419 6.97 -9.60 15.83
CA ARG A 419 5.53 -9.43 15.58
C ARG A 419 5.19 -10.03 14.21
N HIS A 420 3.91 -9.94 13.84
CA HIS A 420 3.40 -10.55 12.61
C HIS A 420 4.18 -10.09 11.36
N ALA A 421 4.37 -8.79 11.16
CA ALA A 421 5.06 -8.27 9.97
C ALA A 421 6.55 -8.69 9.92
N GLU A 422 7.25 -8.71 11.06
CA GLU A 422 8.64 -9.14 11.12
C GLU A 422 8.78 -10.67 10.98
N THR A 423 7.77 -11.42 11.42
CA THR A 423 7.67 -12.87 11.17
C THR A 423 7.63 -13.17 9.67
N GLU A 424 6.79 -12.45 8.90
CA GLU A 424 6.69 -12.63 7.45
C GLU A 424 8.05 -12.42 6.76
N ILE A 425 8.85 -11.46 7.21
CA ILE A 425 10.17 -11.18 6.63
C ILE A 425 11.16 -12.29 6.97
N LEU A 426 11.21 -12.73 8.23
CA LEU A 426 12.08 -13.84 8.64
C LEU A 426 11.73 -15.14 7.88
N GLU A 427 10.45 -15.37 7.61
CA GLU A 427 9.98 -16.52 6.84
C GLU A 427 10.26 -16.41 5.35
N ALA A 428 10.09 -15.23 4.77
CA ALA A 428 10.41 -15.00 3.37
C ALA A 428 11.92 -15.10 3.10
N MET A 429 12.74 -14.56 4.02
CA MET A 429 14.20 -14.54 3.88
C MET A 429 14.84 -15.89 4.20
N PHE A 430 14.45 -16.58 5.29
CA PHE A 430 15.14 -17.82 5.72
C PHE A 430 14.31 -19.09 5.46
N GLY A 431 13.11 -18.96 4.91
CA GLY A 431 12.14 -20.05 4.72
C GLY A 431 11.16 -20.15 5.88
N ALA A 432 10.00 -20.79 5.63
CA ALA A 432 8.93 -20.93 6.61
C ALA A 432 9.04 -22.17 7.52
N LYS A 433 9.97 -23.10 7.22
CA LYS A 433 10.18 -24.31 8.02
C LYS A 433 10.80 -23.95 9.37
N ARG A 434 10.29 -24.57 10.43
CA ARG A 434 10.75 -24.38 11.81
C ARG A 434 10.88 -25.74 12.52
N PRO A 435 11.69 -25.84 13.57
CA PRO A 435 12.67 -24.84 14.02
C PRO A 435 13.82 -24.67 13.02
N LEU A 436 14.42 -23.48 12.98
CA LEU A 436 15.50 -23.14 12.04
C LEU A 436 16.63 -22.42 12.75
N VAL A 437 17.88 -22.82 12.48
CA VAL A 437 19.06 -22.09 12.95
C VAL A 437 19.59 -21.25 11.80
N VAL A 438 19.74 -19.95 12.05
CA VAL A 438 20.39 -19.00 11.15
C VAL A 438 21.73 -18.59 11.74
N VAL A 439 22.78 -18.60 10.93
CA VAL A 439 24.13 -18.22 11.36
C VAL A 439 24.54 -16.90 10.71
N MET A 440 25.10 -16.02 11.53
CA MET A 440 25.55 -14.69 11.13
C MET A 440 26.99 -14.43 11.56
N ASP A 441 27.72 -13.64 10.78
CA ASP A 441 29.06 -13.16 11.13
C ASP A 441 29.03 -11.94 12.08
N ALA A 442 30.20 -11.41 12.42
CA ALA A 442 30.38 -10.25 13.27
C ALA A 442 29.86 -8.93 12.68
N GLN A 443 29.59 -8.89 11.38
CA GLN A 443 29.02 -7.74 10.67
C GLN A 443 27.51 -7.90 10.44
N ALA A 444 26.89 -8.93 11.06
CA ALA A 444 25.50 -9.30 10.86
C ALA A 444 25.18 -9.70 9.42
N ASN A 445 26.13 -10.28 8.69
CA ASN A 445 25.84 -10.90 7.40
C ASN A 445 25.39 -12.34 7.61
N TYR A 446 24.39 -12.76 6.85
CA TYR A 446 23.93 -14.13 6.78
C TYR A 446 25.03 -15.02 6.20
N ILE A 447 25.34 -16.14 6.87
CA ILE A 447 26.28 -17.14 6.38
C ILE A 447 25.52 -18.33 5.78
N GLU A 448 24.70 -18.98 6.61
CA GLU A 448 23.92 -20.15 6.25
C GLU A 448 22.75 -20.35 7.23
N HIS A 449 21.82 -21.24 6.87
CA HIS A 449 20.80 -21.75 7.80
C HIS A 449 20.64 -23.27 7.66
N PHE A 450 20.20 -23.93 8.73
CA PHE A 450 20.00 -25.37 8.77
C PHE A 450 19.06 -25.79 9.90
N SER A 451 18.59 -27.03 9.87
CA SER A 451 17.76 -27.58 10.95
C SER A 451 18.60 -27.78 12.22
N PRO A 452 18.11 -27.40 13.41
CA PRO A 452 18.83 -27.67 14.67
C PRO A 452 19.04 -29.16 14.95
N PHE A 453 18.32 -30.04 14.23
CA PHE A 453 18.45 -31.49 14.36
C PHE A 453 19.56 -32.08 13.49
N GLU A 454 20.22 -31.29 12.63
CA GLU A 454 21.42 -31.69 11.88
C GLU A 454 22.66 -31.70 12.80
N LYS A 455 22.68 -32.58 13.80
CA LYS A 455 23.68 -32.61 14.89
C LYS A 455 25.13 -32.56 14.41
N GLU A 456 25.48 -33.36 13.40
CA GLU A 456 26.85 -33.40 12.86
C GLU A 456 27.27 -32.08 12.18
N ARG A 457 26.32 -31.39 11.54
CA ARG A 457 26.58 -30.10 10.91
C ARG A 457 26.74 -29.02 11.96
N LEU A 458 25.84 -28.98 12.94
CA LEU A 458 25.88 -28.05 14.05
C LEU A 458 27.16 -28.23 14.88
N ASP A 459 27.53 -29.45 15.25
CA ASP A 459 28.77 -29.71 15.99
C ASP A 459 30.02 -29.35 15.19
N ARG A 460 30.03 -29.57 13.86
CA ARG A 460 31.14 -29.12 13.01
C ARG A 460 31.24 -27.60 12.99
N TRP A 461 30.12 -26.89 13.01
CA TRP A 461 30.08 -25.43 13.03
C TRP A 461 30.57 -24.87 14.36
N LEU A 462 30.10 -25.43 15.48
CA LEU A 462 30.46 -25.01 16.83
C LEU A 462 31.94 -25.27 17.20
N LYS A 463 32.63 -26.13 16.45
CA LYS A 463 34.06 -26.45 16.64
C LYS A 463 35.01 -25.60 15.77
N ARG A 464 34.47 -24.84 14.81
CA ARG A 464 35.24 -23.86 14.04
C ARG A 464 35.36 -22.57 14.84
#